data_AF-A0A3R6EKG2-F1
#
_entry.id   AF-A0A3R6EKG2-F1
#
_cell.length_a   1.000
_cell.length_b   1.000
_cell.length_c   1.000
_cell.angle_alpha   90.00
_cell.angle_beta   90.00
_cell.angle_gamma   90.00
#
_symmetry.space_group_name_H-M   'P 1'
#
loop_
_entity.id
_entity.type
_entity.pdbx_description
1 polymer ?
#
loop_
_entity_poly.entity_id
_entity_poly.type
_entity_poly.pdbx_seq_one_letter_code
_entity_poly.pdbx_strand_id
1 'polypeptide(L)' 'MIKGKKVVMNDKYYVSEKNKGKIFEVTSEPYSVCGTVVVKLKGLSGCYALDGLDEVKDGR' A
#
# COMPACT_ATOMS: atom_id res chain seq x y z
N MET A 1 4.21 -5.29 -12.08
CA MET A 1 4.99 -5.07 -10.84
C MET A 1 4.45 -3.85 -10.10
N ILE A 2 4.22 -3.93 -8.79
CA ILE A 2 3.63 -2.84 -7.99
C ILE A 2 4.69 -1.89 -7.38
N LYS A 3 5.95 -2.33 -7.28
CA LYS A 3 7.07 -1.47 -6.84
C LYS A 3 7.16 -0.21 -7.71
N GLY A 4 7.29 0.95 -7.08
CA GLY A 4 7.32 2.26 -7.72
C GLY A 4 5.95 2.86 -8.03
N LYS A 5 4.86 2.10 -7.86
CA LYS A 5 3.50 2.62 -8.08
C LYS A 5 3.01 3.47 -6.92
N LYS A 6 2.10 4.38 -7.25
CA LYS A 6 1.33 5.17 -6.27
C LYS A 6 0.07 4.40 -5.90
N VAL A 7 -0.18 4.28 -4.60
CA VAL A 7 -1.32 3.54 -4.05
C VAL A 7 -1.99 4.32 -2.92
N VAL A 8 -3.24 4.01 -2.64
CA VAL A 8 -4.00 4.48 -1.48
C VAL A 8 -4.54 3.29 -0.69
N MET A 9 -4.67 3.41 0.63
CA MET A 9 -5.26 2.35 1.45
C MET A 9 -6.78 2.29 1.22
N ASN A 10 -7.33 1.11 0.92
CA ASN A 10 -8.68 0.93 0.36
C ASN A 10 -9.76 0.51 1.37
N ASP A 11 -9.65 0.95 2.63
CA ASP A 11 -10.59 0.70 3.75
C ASP A 11 -10.93 -0.78 4.06
N LYS A 12 -10.34 -1.75 3.35
CA LYS A 12 -10.45 -3.19 3.66
C LYS A 12 -9.99 -3.53 5.08
N TYR A 13 -9.02 -2.76 5.57
CA TYR A 13 -8.53 -2.82 6.94
C TYR A 13 -8.69 -1.45 7.59
N TYR A 14 -8.59 -1.42 8.93
CA TYR A 14 -8.58 -0.15 9.65
C TYR A 14 -7.43 0.75 9.16
N VAL A 15 -7.79 1.93 8.64
CA VAL A 15 -6.85 2.98 8.25
C VAL A 15 -6.95 4.12 9.26
N SER A 16 -5.83 4.46 9.90
CA SER A 16 -5.77 5.62 10.79
C SER A 16 -6.09 6.90 10.03
N GLU A 17 -6.77 7.86 10.66
CA GLU A 17 -7.12 9.18 10.11
C GLU A 17 -5.97 9.83 9.30
N LYS A 18 -4.73 9.80 9.84
CA LYS A 18 -3.53 10.37 9.19
C LYS A 18 -3.11 9.71 7.86
N ASN A 19 -3.63 8.52 7.57
CA ASN A 19 -3.30 7.72 6.39
C ASN A 19 -4.49 7.60 5.42
N LYS A 20 -5.71 7.95 5.85
CA LYS A 20 -6.89 7.94 4.98
C LYS A 20 -6.70 8.92 3.82
N GLY A 21 -6.98 8.47 2.60
CA GLY A 21 -6.81 9.27 1.38
C GLY A 21 -5.36 9.65 1.05
N LYS A 22 -4.37 9.22 1.84
CA LYS A 22 -2.97 9.52 1.58
C LYS A 22 -2.42 8.60 0.50
N ILE A 23 -1.74 9.21 -0.47
CA ILE A 23 -1.03 8.48 -1.52
C ILE A 23 0.34 8.04 -0.98
N PHE A 24 0.64 6.75 -1.15
CA PHE A 24 1.91 6.15 -0.82
C PHE A 24 2.61 5.65 -2.09
N GLU A 25 3.95 5.67 -2.06
CA GLU A 25 4.78 5.02 -3.07
C GLU A 25 5.22 3.64 -2.55
N VAL A 26 5.05 2.60 -3.35
CA VAL A 26 5.47 1.24 -2.98
C VAL A 26 6.97 1.08 -3.19
N THR A 27 7.71 0.68 -2.16
CA THR A 27 9.19 0.63 -2.19
C THR A 27 9.77 -0.78 -2.26
N SER A 28 8.97 -1.82 -2.04
CA SER A 28 9.39 -3.23 -2.15
C SER A 28 8.61 -3.96 -3.23
N GLU A 29 9.14 -5.10 -3.66
CA GLU A 29 8.31 -6.11 -4.32
C GLU A 29 7.36 -6.76 -3.30
N PRO A 30 6.25 -7.38 -3.73
CA PRO A 30 5.38 -8.15 -2.85
C PRO A 30 6.13 -9.32 -2.21
N TYR A 31 5.90 -9.55 -0.91
CA TYR A 31 6.44 -10.70 -0.19
C TYR A 31 5.42 -11.24 0.82
N SER A 32 5.58 -12.48 1.24
CA SER A 32 4.65 -13.14 2.16
C SER A 32 5.10 -12.99 3.61
N VAL A 33 4.17 -12.63 4.48
CA VAL A 33 4.33 -12.63 5.94
C VAL A 33 3.14 -13.36 6.53
N CYS A 34 3.38 -14.52 7.15
CA CYS A 34 2.35 -15.34 7.80
C CYS A 34 1.11 -15.64 6.93
N GLY A 35 1.31 -15.85 5.62
CA GLY A 35 0.23 -16.15 4.67
C GLY A 35 -0.42 -14.92 4.02
N THR A 36 -0.06 -13.70 4.43
CA THR A 36 -0.54 -12.47 3.81
C THR A 36 0.53 -11.88 2.90
N VAL A 37 0.14 -11.50 1.69
CA VAL A 37 1.02 -10.77 0.76
C VAL A 37 1.06 -9.30 1.15
N VAL A 38 2.25 -8.79 1.41
CA VAL A 38 2.49 -7.43 1.91
C VAL A 38 3.52 -6.69 1.06
N VAL A 39 3.52 -5.36 1.18
CA VAL A 39 4.51 -4.47 0.58
C VAL A 39 4.99 -3.41 1.58
N LYS A 40 6.16 -2.82 1.34
CA LYS A 40 6.64 -1.65 2.05
C LYS A 40 6.18 -0.37 1.35
N LEU A 41 5.77 0.61 2.15
CA LEU A 41 5.33 1.93 1.69
C LEU A 41 6.31 3.00 2.14
N LYS A 42 6.60 3.97 1.28
CA LYS A 42 7.54 5.06 1.57
C LYS A 42 7.04 5.90 2.75
N GLY A 43 7.88 6.04 3.78
CA GLY A 43 7.55 6.82 4.98
C GLY A 43 6.56 6.14 5.95
N LEU A 44 6.18 4.88 5.71
CA LEU A 44 5.42 4.07 6.65
C LEU A 44 6.35 3.02 7.27
N SER A 45 6.37 2.91 8.60
CA SER A 45 7.09 1.84 9.28
C SER A 45 6.37 0.50 9.07
N GLY A 46 7.14 -0.57 8.87
CA GLY A 46 6.61 -1.92 8.67
C GLY A 46 6.18 -2.19 7.23
N CYS A 47 5.14 -3.02 7.09
CA CYS A 47 4.58 -3.44 5.81
C CYS A 47 3.06 -3.40 5.88
N TYR A 48 2.42 -3.33 4.72
CA TYR A 48 0.99 -3.22 4.58
C TYR A 48 0.47 -4.29 3.64
N ALA A 49 -0.73 -4.80 3.93
CA ALA A 49 -1.37 -5.84 3.13
C ALA A 49 -1.63 -5.34 1.71
N LEU A 50 -1.19 -6.10 0.71
CA LEU A 50 -1.24 -5.72 -0.69
C LEU A 50 -2.69 -5.55 -1.18
N ASP A 51 -3.59 -6.40 -0.71
CA ASP A 51 -5.02 -6.38 -1.01
C ASP A 51 -5.78 -5.25 -0.28
N GLY A 52 -5.10 -4.55 0.63
CA GLY A 52 -5.56 -3.33 1.28
C GLY A 52 -5.21 -2.05 0.52
N LEU A 53 -4.67 -2.16 -0.71
CA LEU A 53 -4.16 -1.05 -1.50
C LEU A 53 -4.80 -0.97 -2.87
N ASP A 54 -5.24 0.22 -3.25
CA ASP A 54 -5.69 0.53 -4.61
C ASP A 54 -4.64 1.37 -5.33
N GLU A 55 -4.34 0.99 -6.56
CA GLU A 55 -3.45 1.76 -7.44
C GLU A 55 -4.11 3.07 -7.86
N VAL A 56 -3.44 4.18 -7.59
CA VAL A 56 -3.86 5.49 -8.09
C VAL A 56 -3.43 5.57 -9.55
N LYS A 57 -4.39 5.37 -10.46
CA LYS A 57 -4.17 5.63 -11.89
C LYS A 57 -4.12 7.15 -12.08
N ASP A 58 -2.98 7.64 -12.52
CA ASP A 58 -2.86 9.00 -13.04
C ASP A 58 -3.69 9.02 -14.34
N GLY A 59 -4.92 9.51 -14.24
CA GLY A 59 -5.83 9.61 -15.38
C GLY A 59 -5.23 10.54 -16.42
N ARG A 60 -4.92 10.00 -17.59
CA ARG A 60 -4.61 10.77 -18.79
C ARG A 60 -5.79 10.73 -19.74
#